data_AF-A0A624F7N3-F1
#
_entry.id   AF-A0A624F7N3-F1
#
_cell.length_a   1.000
_cell.length_b   1.000
_cell.length_c   1.000
_cell.angle_alpha   90.00
_cell.angle_beta   90.00
_cell.angle_gamma   90.00
#
_symmetry.space_group_name_H-M   'P 1'
#
loop_
_entity.id
_entity.type
_entity.pdbx_description
1 polymer ?
#
loop_
_entity_poly.entity_id
_entity_poly.type
_entity_poly.pdbx_seq_one_letter_code
_entity_poly.pdbx_strand_id
1 'polypeptide(L)'
;AHGWWTKEGEKMSKSKGNVVKPKEIVDAYGSEAFRYFLLREVPFGNDGDFSENMLINRINAELSNEFGNLLNRIIGMSTKYSQGNILKEGVLKYYNTELNQAKEHLNLAVEFLENLQCNRYLEELFKALSVANLAISKYEPWNLIKENKHEQANALVALCANILAKTSLLLSPTLPKSCEKVALALNFEISSTNYAKMILDNELLDFKANPCEALFPKVEKALLKQEIKEEPKKEESPKIKIDDFAKIEIKVAKVLDCQNIEGSEKLLKFQLELDDKEIRQVLSGIAKHYKASDLIGKQV
;
A
#
# COMPACT_ATOMS: atom_id res chain seq x y z
N ALA A 1 -8.67 -6.93 -21.85
CA ALA A 1 -9.57 -6.85 -20.67
C ALA A 1 -8.68 -6.78 -19.42
N HIS A 2 -9.08 -6.06 -18.37
CA HIS A 2 -8.35 -6.03 -17.10
C HIS A 2 -8.82 -7.17 -16.19
N GLY A 3 -7.99 -7.58 -15.22
CA GLY A 3 -8.37 -8.55 -14.20
C GLY A 3 -9.30 -7.97 -13.13
N TRP A 4 -9.74 -8.83 -12.23
CA TRP A 4 -10.62 -8.47 -11.10
C TRP A 4 -9.82 -7.98 -9.90
N TRP A 5 -10.44 -7.19 -9.05
CA TRP A 5 -9.87 -6.80 -7.76
C TRP A 5 -10.56 -7.53 -6.60
N THR A 6 -9.77 -8.06 -5.68
CA THR A 6 -10.19 -8.55 -4.36
C THR A 6 -9.82 -7.53 -3.27
N LYS A 7 -10.31 -7.75 -2.04
CA LYS A 7 -9.89 -7.02 -0.85
C LYS A 7 -9.34 -8.01 0.17
N GLU A 8 -8.05 -7.92 0.47
CA GLU A 8 -7.34 -8.78 1.42
C GLU A 8 -7.57 -10.29 1.15
N GLY A 9 -7.50 -10.67 -0.12
CA GLY A 9 -7.69 -12.04 -0.62
C GLY A 9 -9.15 -12.46 -0.78
N GLU A 10 -10.11 -11.61 -0.39
CA GLU A 10 -11.54 -11.94 -0.52
C GLU A 10 -12.20 -11.24 -1.71
N LYS A 11 -13.08 -11.96 -2.42
CA LYS A 11 -13.97 -11.37 -3.41
C LYS A 11 -14.84 -10.30 -2.74
N MET A 12 -14.85 -9.10 -3.31
CA MET A 12 -15.69 -8.01 -2.85
C MET A 12 -17.18 -8.33 -3.04
N SER A 13 -17.98 -8.14 -1.98
CA SER A 13 -19.42 -8.30 -2.00
C SER A 13 -20.10 -7.32 -1.05
N LYS A 14 -21.17 -6.67 -1.52
CA LYS A 14 -22.02 -5.82 -0.68
C LYS A 14 -22.58 -6.58 0.53
N SER A 15 -22.91 -7.86 0.37
CA SER A 15 -23.43 -8.69 1.47
C SER A 15 -22.39 -8.98 2.56
N LYS A 16 -21.10 -9.00 2.20
CA LYS A 16 -20.00 -9.25 3.15
C LYS A 16 -19.51 -7.97 3.85
N GLY A 17 -19.89 -6.80 3.34
CA GLY A 17 -19.39 -5.50 3.80
C GLY A 17 -17.93 -5.21 3.42
N ASN A 18 -17.27 -6.06 2.63
CA ASN A 18 -15.86 -5.91 2.29
C ASN A 18 -15.62 -5.12 0.97
N VAL A 19 -16.62 -4.38 0.49
CA VAL A 19 -16.49 -3.61 -0.76
C VAL A 19 -15.57 -2.42 -0.54
N VAL A 20 -14.53 -2.31 -1.37
CA VAL A 20 -13.70 -1.10 -1.43
C VAL A 20 -14.49 0.01 -2.10
N LYS A 21 -14.67 1.13 -1.39
CA LYS A 21 -15.32 2.33 -1.94
C LYS A 21 -14.23 3.32 -2.39
N PRO A 22 -14.04 3.55 -3.70
CA PRO A 22 -12.97 4.42 -4.21
C PRO A 22 -12.97 5.82 -3.60
N LYS A 23 -14.15 6.40 -3.38
CA LYS A 23 -14.30 7.73 -2.79
C LYS A 23 -13.69 7.82 -1.39
N GLU A 24 -13.92 6.82 -0.54
CA GLU A 24 -13.38 6.80 0.82
C GLU A 24 -11.84 6.74 0.82
N ILE A 25 -11.24 5.97 -0.12
CA ILE A 25 -9.79 5.93 -0.30
C ILE A 25 -9.26 7.28 -0.80
N VAL A 26 -9.92 7.86 -1.80
CA VAL A 26 -9.52 9.15 -2.38
C VAL A 26 -9.60 10.27 -1.34
N ASP A 27 -10.65 10.28 -0.52
CA ASP A 27 -10.83 11.27 0.56
C ASP A 27 -9.75 11.11 1.65
N ALA A 28 -9.30 9.88 1.93
CA ALA A 28 -8.28 9.59 2.94
C ALA A 28 -6.84 9.76 2.46
N TYR A 29 -6.53 9.30 1.24
CA TYR A 29 -5.16 9.17 0.71
C TYR A 29 -4.87 10.04 -0.51
N GLY A 30 -5.88 10.68 -1.08
CA GLY A 30 -5.77 11.47 -2.30
C GLY A 30 -5.88 10.63 -3.58
N SER A 31 -6.38 11.27 -4.64
CA SER A 31 -6.66 10.61 -5.91
C SER A 31 -5.41 10.10 -6.64
N GLU A 32 -4.30 10.83 -6.55
CA GLU A 32 -3.08 10.49 -7.27
C GLU A 32 -2.37 9.28 -6.65
N ALA A 33 -2.31 9.21 -5.32
CA ALA A 33 -1.77 8.07 -4.60
C ALA A 33 -2.56 6.78 -4.91
N PHE A 34 -3.89 6.87 -4.89
CA PHE A 34 -4.73 5.72 -5.21
C PHE A 34 -4.58 5.29 -6.67
N ARG A 35 -4.52 6.24 -7.60
CA ARG A 35 -4.35 5.96 -9.02
C ARG A 35 -3.00 5.35 -9.34
N TYR A 36 -1.94 5.84 -8.69
CA TYR A 36 -0.62 5.23 -8.75
C TYR A 36 -0.66 3.78 -8.28
N PHE A 37 -1.24 3.52 -7.10
CA PHE A 37 -1.37 2.17 -6.54
C PHE A 37 -2.07 1.21 -7.51
N LEU A 38 -3.22 1.60 -8.07
CA LEU A 38 -3.99 0.76 -9.00
C LEU A 38 -3.20 0.37 -10.26
N LEU A 39 -2.35 1.28 -10.76
CA LEU A 39 -1.53 1.03 -11.95
C LEU A 39 -0.22 0.30 -11.64
N ARG A 40 0.29 0.45 -10.41
CA ARG A 40 1.61 -0.04 -9.98
C ARG A 40 1.58 -1.44 -9.40
N GLU A 41 0.55 -1.77 -8.64
CA GLU A 41 0.52 -2.97 -7.79
C GLU A 41 0.28 -4.26 -8.59
N VAL A 42 -0.55 -4.19 -9.63
CA VAL A 42 -1.06 -5.38 -10.31
C VAL A 42 -0.64 -5.37 -11.78
N PRO A 43 -0.01 -6.45 -12.28
CA PRO A 43 0.23 -6.60 -13.70
C PRO A 43 -1.06 -6.51 -14.50
N PHE A 44 -1.08 -5.64 -15.52
CA PHE A 44 -2.28 -5.43 -16.30
C PHE A 44 -2.76 -6.75 -16.95
N GLY A 45 -4.02 -7.12 -16.68
CA GLY A 45 -4.61 -8.38 -17.15
C GLY A 45 -4.69 -9.49 -16.10
N ASN A 46 -3.93 -9.38 -15.00
CA ASN A 46 -4.04 -10.29 -13.86
C ASN A 46 -5.03 -9.78 -12.82
N ASP A 47 -5.54 -10.70 -11.99
CA ASP A 47 -6.31 -10.35 -10.81
C ASP A 47 -5.39 -9.70 -9.76
N GLY A 48 -5.95 -8.72 -9.06
CA GLY A 48 -5.26 -7.88 -8.09
C GLY A 48 -5.90 -7.93 -6.72
N ASP A 49 -5.13 -7.63 -5.68
CA ASP A 49 -5.65 -7.52 -4.32
C ASP A 49 -5.44 -6.13 -3.74
N PHE A 50 -6.51 -5.51 -3.27
CA PHE A 50 -6.42 -4.26 -2.54
C PHE A 50 -6.15 -4.54 -1.06
N SER A 51 -5.07 -3.95 -0.57
CA SER A 51 -4.78 -3.83 0.87
C SER A 51 -4.40 -2.39 1.18
N GLU A 52 -5.02 -1.82 2.22
CA GLU A 52 -4.68 -0.48 2.70
C GLU A 52 -3.21 -0.38 3.12
N ASN A 53 -2.67 -1.45 3.72
CA ASN A 53 -1.26 -1.50 4.10
C ASN A 53 -0.34 -1.47 2.87
N MET A 54 -0.70 -2.16 1.78
CA MET A 54 0.08 -2.10 0.53
C MET A 54 0.03 -0.70 -0.09
N LEU A 55 -1.14 -0.04 -0.06
CA LEU A 55 -1.29 1.34 -0.49
C LEU A 55 -0.38 2.28 0.31
N ILE A 56 -0.43 2.23 1.64
CA ILE A 56 0.43 3.03 2.53
C ILE A 56 1.91 2.78 2.23
N ASN A 57 2.29 1.51 2.05
CA ASN A 57 3.67 1.15 1.74
C ASN A 57 4.13 1.76 0.40
N ARG A 58 3.30 1.73 -0.65
CA ARG A 58 3.63 2.37 -1.95
C ARG A 58 3.75 3.89 -1.81
N ILE A 59 2.84 4.53 -1.08
CA ILE A 59 2.91 5.98 -0.83
C ILE A 59 4.23 6.32 -0.14
N ASN A 60 4.57 5.61 0.94
CA ASN A 60 5.75 5.93 1.73
C ASN A 60 7.05 5.57 1.01
N ALA A 61 7.15 4.36 0.47
CA ALA A 61 8.39 3.86 -0.11
C ALA A 61 8.70 4.48 -1.46
N GLU A 62 7.72 4.71 -2.32
CA GLU A 62 7.94 5.20 -3.67
C GLU A 62 7.61 6.71 -3.75
N LEU A 63 6.35 7.09 -3.56
CA LEU A 63 5.93 8.49 -3.78
C LEU A 63 6.61 9.49 -2.83
N SER A 64 6.73 9.15 -1.54
CA SER A 64 7.36 10.01 -0.53
C SER A 64 8.89 9.91 -0.57
N ASN A 65 9.46 8.71 -0.41
CA ASN A 65 10.91 8.54 -0.25
C ASN A 65 11.71 8.65 -1.56
N GLU A 66 11.20 8.15 -2.69
CA GLU A 66 11.97 8.16 -3.94
C GLU A 66 11.69 9.42 -4.76
N PHE A 67 10.41 9.76 -4.94
CA PHE A 67 10.00 10.88 -5.79
C PHE A 67 9.99 12.24 -5.06
N GLY A 68 9.19 12.37 -4.00
CA GLY A 68 9.04 13.62 -3.26
C GLY A 68 10.31 14.08 -2.55
N ASN A 69 11.02 13.15 -1.90
CA ASN A 69 12.27 13.46 -1.20
C ASN A 69 13.40 13.84 -2.18
N LEU A 70 13.45 13.27 -3.38
CA LEU A 70 14.44 13.66 -4.38
C LEU A 70 14.28 15.14 -4.78
N LEU A 71 13.04 15.60 -5.03
CA LEU A 71 12.76 17.01 -5.29
C LEU A 71 13.26 17.89 -4.14
N ASN A 72 12.92 17.54 -2.89
CA ASN A 72 13.34 18.29 -1.71
C ASN A 72 14.87 18.38 -1.59
N ARG A 73 15.60 17.29 -1.88
CA ARG A 73 17.07 17.27 -1.86
C ARG A 73 17.64 18.15 -2.97
N ILE A 74 17.08 18.11 -4.18
CA ILE A 74 17.50 18.96 -5.31
C ILE A 74 17.33 20.44 -4.96
N ILE A 75 16.17 20.84 -4.43
CA ILE A 75 15.90 22.22 -4.00
C ILE A 75 16.88 22.64 -2.90
N GLY A 76 17.05 21.81 -1.87
CA GLY A 76 17.93 22.12 -0.74
C GLY A 76 19.40 22.24 -1.15
N MET A 77 19.89 21.37 -2.04
CA MET A 77 21.26 21.43 -2.55
C MET A 77 21.47 22.62 -3.48
N SER A 78 20.61 22.82 -4.48
CA SER A 78 20.72 23.95 -5.41
C SER A 78 20.64 25.30 -4.69
N THR A 79 19.75 25.45 -3.72
CA THR A 79 19.65 26.68 -2.91
C THR A 79 20.98 26.98 -2.20
N LYS A 80 21.64 25.96 -1.64
CA LYS A 80 22.90 26.12 -0.89
C LYS A 80 24.12 26.29 -1.80
N TYR A 81 24.17 25.57 -2.92
CA TYR A 81 25.39 25.48 -3.75
C TYR A 81 25.42 26.51 -4.87
N SER A 82 24.26 26.95 -5.34
CA SER A 82 24.13 27.74 -6.56
C SER A 82 22.96 28.73 -6.55
N GLN A 83 22.43 29.07 -5.36
CA GLN A 83 21.31 30.01 -5.17
C GLN A 83 20.06 29.62 -5.99
N GLY A 84 19.84 28.31 -6.14
CA GLY A 84 18.72 27.74 -6.88
C GLY A 84 18.95 27.61 -8.38
N ASN A 85 20.04 28.14 -8.94
CA ASN A 85 20.36 27.96 -10.36
C ASN A 85 20.95 26.57 -10.60
N ILE A 86 20.36 25.79 -11.49
CA ILE A 86 20.80 24.44 -11.82
C ILE A 86 21.18 24.42 -13.29
N LEU A 87 22.47 24.36 -13.53
CA LEU A 87 23.10 24.49 -14.84
C LEU A 87 23.58 23.11 -15.32
N LYS A 88 23.22 22.71 -16.54
CA LYS A 88 23.49 21.36 -17.09
C LYS A 88 24.95 21.09 -17.41
N GLU A 89 25.77 22.13 -17.36
CA GLU A 89 27.21 22.08 -17.57
C GLU A 89 27.87 21.02 -16.66
N GLY A 90 28.79 20.27 -17.24
CA GLY A 90 29.53 19.23 -16.53
C GLY A 90 28.77 17.90 -16.32
N VAL A 91 27.45 17.82 -16.55
CA VAL A 91 26.69 16.56 -16.40
C VAL A 91 27.29 15.45 -17.27
N LEU A 92 27.47 15.70 -18.56
CA LEU A 92 28.07 14.72 -19.49
C LEU A 92 29.55 14.44 -19.21
N LYS A 93 30.25 15.35 -18.54
CA LYS A 93 31.68 15.18 -18.20
C LYS A 93 31.86 14.27 -17.00
N TYR A 94 31.01 14.40 -15.98
CA TYR A 94 31.19 13.73 -14.69
C TYR A 94 30.24 12.54 -14.47
N TYR A 95 29.04 12.57 -15.05
CA TYR A 95 27.95 11.66 -14.71
C TYR A 95 27.23 11.08 -15.94
N ASN A 96 27.97 10.93 -17.05
CA ASN A 96 27.42 10.35 -18.28
C ASN A 96 26.91 8.92 -18.09
N THR A 97 27.58 8.14 -17.24
CA THR A 97 27.17 6.76 -16.95
C THR A 97 25.81 6.72 -16.27
N GLU A 98 25.62 7.48 -15.19
CA GLU A 98 24.34 7.58 -14.48
C GLU A 98 23.25 8.17 -15.38
N LEU A 99 23.57 9.17 -16.22
CA LEU A 99 22.61 9.72 -17.17
C LEU A 99 22.14 8.66 -18.18
N ASN A 100 23.06 7.88 -18.75
CA ASN A 100 22.72 6.83 -19.71
C ASN A 100 21.92 5.70 -19.05
N GLN A 101 22.28 5.30 -17.83
CA GLN A 101 21.52 4.30 -17.08
C GLN A 101 20.08 4.78 -16.82
N ALA A 102 19.89 6.03 -16.40
CA ALA A 102 18.55 6.58 -16.23
C ALA A 102 17.78 6.60 -17.57
N LYS A 103 18.44 6.99 -18.67
CA LYS A 103 17.85 6.98 -20.02
C LYS A 103 17.38 5.58 -20.44
N GLU A 104 18.17 4.54 -20.18
CA GLU A 104 17.79 3.16 -20.48
C GLU A 104 16.49 2.76 -19.79
N HIS A 105 16.35 3.07 -18.49
CA HIS A 105 15.11 2.85 -17.75
C HIS A 105 13.93 3.64 -18.34
N LEU A 106 14.14 4.91 -18.69
CA LEU A 106 13.07 5.74 -19.28
C LEU A 106 12.60 5.20 -20.65
N ASN A 107 13.52 4.74 -21.49
CA ASN A 107 13.20 4.13 -22.77
C ASN A 107 12.42 2.83 -22.58
N LEU A 108 12.90 1.96 -21.69
CA LEU A 108 12.25 0.69 -21.38
C LEU A 108 10.85 0.89 -20.77
N ALA A 109 10.66 1.96 -19.99
CA ALA A 109 9.34 2.35 -19.53
C ALA A 109 8.40 2.57 -20.72
N VAL A 110 8.78 3.42 -21.69
CA VAL A 110 7.95 3.70 -22.87
C VAL A 110 7.58 2.40 -23.62
N GLU A 111 8.53 1.48 -23.81
CA GLU A 111 8.26 0.16 -24.40
C GLU A 111 7.21 -0.64 -23.61
N PHE A 112 7.26 -0.62 -22.27
CA PHE A 112 6.24 -1.28 -21.46
C PHE A 112 4.87 -0.63 -21.59
N LEU A 113 4.81 0.70 -21.74
CA LEU A 113 3.55 1.40 -21.94
C LEU A 113 2.89 1.03 -23.27
N GLU A 114 3.67 0.91 -24.35
CA GLU A 114 3.20 0.46 -25.67
C GLU A 114 2.58 -0.95 -25.63
N ASN A 115 3.07 -1.79 -24.72
CA ASN A 115 2.55 -3.14 -24.48
C ASN A 115 1.50 -3.21 -23.35
N LEU A 116 0.96 -2.06 -22.91
CA LEU A 116 -0.02 -1.93 -21.83
C LEU A 116 0.44 -2.50 -20.47
N GLN A 117 1.76 -2.63 -20.25
CA GLN A 117 2.34 -3.13 -19.00
C GLN A 117 2.55 -1.98 -17.99
N CYS A 118 1.47 -1.31 -17.58
CA CYS A 118 1.50 -0.10 -16.74
C CYS A 118 2.29 -0.28 -15.42
N ASN A 119 2.24 -1.46 -14.81
CA ASN A 119 2.98 -1.75 -13.59
C ASN A 119 4.50 -1.71 -13.82
N ARG A 120 4.96 -2.26 -14.94
CA ARG A 120 6.38 -2.27 -15.34
C ARG A 120 6.81 -0.90 -15.84
N TYR A 121 5.93 -0.19 -16.55
CA TYR A 121 6.13 1.21 -16.91
C TYR A 121 6.50 2.04 -15.68
N LEU A 122 5.65 2.02 -14.65
CA LEU A 122 5.89 2.76 -13.41
C LEU A 122 7.12 2.25 -12.65
N GLU A 123 7.36 0.95 -12.63
CA GLU A 123 8.57 0.38 -12.02
C GLU A 123 9.85 0.95 -12.64
N GLU A 124 9.94 1.00 -13.97
CA GLU A 124 11.13 1.53 -14.67
C GLU A 124 11.29 3.04 -14.46
N LEU A 125 10.20 3.81 -14.43
CA LEU A 125 10.27 5.23 -14.07
C LEU A 125 10.88 5.44 -12.67
N PHE A 126 10.51 4.59 -11.71
CA PHE A 126 11.06 4.66 -10.36
C PHE A 126 12.51 4.17 -10.29
N LYS A 127 12.92 3.20 -11.10
CA LYS A 127 14.35 2.83 -11.24
C LYS A 127 15.20 4.01 -11.74
N ALA A 128 14.69 4.81 -12.68
CA ALA A 128 15.36 6.04 -13.10
C ALA A 128 15.53 7.04 -11.94
N LEU A 129 14.50 7.23 -11.09
CA LEU A 129 14.62 8.06 -9.88
C LEU A 129 15.65 7.49 -8.89
N SER A 130 15.68 6.17 -8.72
CA SER A 130 16.65 5.51 -7.87
C SER A 130 18.09 5.71 -8.34
N VAL A 131 18.35 5.81 -9.66
CA VAL A 131 19.68 6.20 -10.18
C VAL A 131 20.11 7.56 -9.62
N ALA A 132 19.22 8.56 -9.63
CA ALA A 132 19.51 9.88 -9.08
C ALA A 132 19.71 9.83 -7.54
N ASN A 133 18.84 9.15 -6.81
CA ASN A 133 18.98 8.99 -5.35
C ASN A 133 20.29 8.30 -4.95
N LEU A 134 20.67 7.24 -5.67
CA LEU A 134 21.93 6.52 -5.46
C LEU A 134 23.13 7.39 -5.83
N ALA A 135 23.06 8.17 -6.91
CA ALA A 135 24.13 9.08 -7.29
C ALA A 135 24.42 10.12 -6.18
N ILE A 136 23.38 10.70 -5.57
CA ILE A 136 23.57 11.63 -4.43
C ILE A 136 24.28 10.93 -3.27
N SER A 137 23.87 9.70 -2.94
CA SER A 137 24.46 8.93 -1.83
C SER A 137 25.89 8.47 -2.13
N LYS A 138 26.20 8.15 -3.39
CA LYS A 138 27.52 7.70 -3.86
C LYS A 138 28.54 8.84 -3.90
N TYR A 139 28.13 9.98 -4.44
CA TYR A 139 29.04 11.11 -4.71
C TYR A 139 29.06 12.16 -3.62
N GLU A 140 28.09 12.12 -2.69
CA GLU A 140 28.06 12.94 -1.48
C GLU A 140 28.38 14.43 -1.77
N PRO A 141 27.52 15.16 -2.48
CA PRO A 141 27.86 16.50 -2.98
C PRO A 141 28.25 17.50 -1.89
N TRP A 142 27.80 17.29 -0.65
CA TRP A 142 28.22 18.08 0.50
C TRP A 142 29.72 17.94 0.80
N ASN A 143 30.33 16.79 0.53
CA ASN A 143 31.77 16.58 0.67
C ASN A 143 32.52 17.19 -0.52
N LEU A 144 31.99 17.07 -1.75
CA LEU A 144 32.55 17.75 -2.92
C LEU A 144 32.62 19.27 -2.73
N ILE A 145 31.59 19.89 -2.16
CA ILE A 145 31.60 21.32 -1.82
C ILE A 145 32.68 21.66 -0.80
N LYS A 146 32.86 20.86 0.26
CA LYS A 146 33.93 21.07 1.27
C LYS A 146 35.33 20.93 0.66
N GLU A 147 35.48 20.08 -0.36
CA GLU A 147 36.72 19.88 -1.11
C GLU A 147 36.94 20.92 -2.23
N ASN A 148 36.12 21.99 -2.30
CA ASN A 148 36.13 23.01 -3.34
C ASN A 148 35.86 22.48 -4.78
N LYS A 149 35.26 21.30 -4.91
CA LYS A 149 34.86 20.69 -6.20
C LYS A 149 33.45 21.12 -6.61
N HIS A 150 33.21 22.43 -6.68
CA HIS A 150 31.88 23.00 -6.94
C HIS A 150 31.29 22.57 -8.29
N GLU A 151 32.10 22.50 -9.34
CA GLU A 151 31.64 22.08 -10.69
C GLU A 151 31.02 20.68 -10.65
N GLN A 152 31.67 19.73 -9.96
CA GLN A 152 31.17 18.36 -9.82
C GLN A 152 29.88 18.31 -8.99
N ALA A 153 29.86 19.01 -7.85
CA ALA A 153 28.67 19.06 -6.99
C ALA A 153 27.46 19.64 -7.72
N ASN A 154 27.63 20.73 -8.47
CA ASN A 154 26.56 21.37 -9.24
C ASN A 154 26.11 20.50 -10.42
N ALA A 155 27.05 19.87 -11.14
CA ALA A 155 26.72 18.91 -12.19
C ALA A 155 25.91 17.72 -11.66
N LEU A 156 26.16 17.27 -10.42
CA LEU A 156 25.36 16.20 -9.80
C LEU A 156 23.93 16.64 -9.51
N VAL A 157 23.75 17.88 -9.02
CA VAL A 157 22.41 18.45 -8.81
C VAL A 157 21.67 18.57 -10.14
N ALA A 158 22.36 18.99 -11.21
CA ALA A 158 21.79 19.11 -12.55
C ALA A 158 21.43 17.76 -13.17
N LEU A 159 22.24 16.72 -12.97
CA LEU A 159 21.90 15.34 -13.31
C LEU A 159 20.58 14.93 -12.65
N CYS A 160 20.48 15.09 -11.33
CA CYS A 160 19.31 14.69 -10.56
C CYS A 160 18.05 15.47 -10.98
N ALA A 161 18.17 16.78 -11.23
CA ALA A 161 17.07 17.62 -11.69
C ALA A 161 16.58 17.20 -13.08
N ASN A 162 17.49 16.91 -14.02
CA ASN A 162 17.12 16.43 -15.35
C ASN A 162 16.45 15.06 -15.31
N ILE A 163 16.95 14.12 -14.50
CA ILE A 163 16.32 12.80 -14.31
C ILE A 163 14.91 12.98 -13.73
N LEU A 164 14.76 13.76 -12.66
CA LEU A 164 13.47 14.01 -12.03
C LEU A 164 12.48 14.66 -13.01
N ALA A 165 12.91 15.66 -13.80
CA ALA A 165 12.06 16.36 -14.75
C ALA A 165 11.62 15.43 -15.90
N LYS A 166 12.54 14.64 -16.47
CA LYS A 166 12.21 13.62 -17.49
C LYS A 166 11.24 12.58 -16.96
N THR A 167 11.49 12.04 -15.77
CA THR A 167 10.56 11.11 -15.13
C THR A 167 9.21 11.77 -14.87
N SER A 168 9.16 13.04 -14.46
CA SER A 168 7.89 13.75 -14.20
C SER A 168 7.05 13.96 -15.46
N LEU A 169 7.67 14.22 -16.61
CA LEU A 169 6.96 14.26 -17.90
C LEU A 169 6.25 12.93 -18.16
N LEU A 170 6.95 11.81 -18.00
CA LEU A 170 6.42 10.46 -18.21
C LEU A 170 5.44 10.03 -17.11
N LEU A 171 5.62 10.51 -15.88
CA LEU A 171 4.75 10.18 -14.75
C LEU A 171 3.48 11.04 -14.73
N SER A 172 3.43 12.14 -15.48
CA SER A 172 2.29 13.08 -15.53
C SER A 172 0.95 12.44 -15.90
N PRO A 173 0.86 11.41 -16.78
CA PRO A 173 -0.39 10.72 -17.01
C PRO A 173 -0.87 9.99 -15.76
N THR A 174 -0.02 9.68 -14.78
CA THR A 174 -0.29 8.97 -13.51
C THR A 174 -0.37 9.89 -12.27
N LEU A 175 0.39 10.99 -12.24
CA LEU A 175 0.45 11.96 -11.14
C LEU A 175 0.42 13.42 -11.65
N PRO A 176 -0.61 13.88 -12.37
CA PRO A 176 -0.64 15.17 -13.05
C PRO A 176 -0.37 16.35 -12.14
N LYS A 177 -1.05 16.45 -10.99
CA LYS A 177 -0.90 17.57 -10.05
C LYS A 177 0.47 17.56 -9.39
N SER A 178 0.97 16.38 -9.02
CA SER A 178 2.29 16.27 -8.40
C SER A 178 3.42 16.54 -9.40
N CYS A 179 3.29 16.13 -10.65
CA CYS A 179 4.25 16.45 -11.72
C CYS A 179 4.22 17.93 -12.09
N GLU A 180 3.05 18.57 -12.12
CA GLU A 180 2.90 20.03 -12.24
C GLU A 180 3.63 20.76 -11.11
N LYS A 181 3.51 20.30 -9.85
CA LYS A 181 4.26 20.86 -8.72
C LYS A 181 5.78 20.75 -8.92
N VAL A 182 6.28 19.61 -9.42
CA VAL A 182 7.70 19.46 -9.79
C VAL A 182 8.09 20.47 -10.87
N ALA A 183 7.25 20.63 -11.89
CA ALA A 183 7.46 21.55 -12.99
C ALA A 183 7.57 23.00 -12.52
N LEU A 184 6.65 23.44 -11.67
CA LEU A 184 6.70 24.75 -11.00
C LEU A 184 7.93 24.91 -10.10
N ALA A 185 8.29 23.87 -9.36
CA ALA A 185 9.44 23.88 -8.46
C ALA A 185 10.78 23.96 -9.20
N LEU A 186 10.89 23.46 -10.42
CA LEU A 186 12.09 23.52 -11.25
C LEU A 186 12.01 24.57 -12.38
N ASN A 187 10.87 25.26 -12.48
CA ASN A 187 10.58 26.28 -13.49
C ASN A 187 10.64 25.76 -14.94
N PHE A 188 9.97 24.63 -15.20
CA PHE A 188 9.69 24.11 -16.54
C PHE A 188 8.20 23.75 -16.68
N GLU A 189 7.79 23.17 -17.81
CA GLU A 189 6.40 22.80 -18.08
C GLU A 189 6.23 21.32 -18.44
N ILE A 190 5.12 20.72 -17.99
CA ILE A 190 4.69 19.41 -18.47
C ILE A 190 3.97 19.60 -19.82
N SER A 191 4.71 19.45 -20.92
CA SER A 191 4.16 19.71 -22.27
C SER A 191 4.70 18.73 -23.31
N SER A 192 4.00 18.60 -24.44
CA SER A 192 4.45 17.82 -25.60
C SER A 192 5.76 18.36 -26.19
N THR A 193 5.98 19.68 -26.09
CA THR A 193 7.23 20.32 -26.54
C THR A 193 8.40 19.86 -25.67
N ASN A 194 8.26 19.88 -24.35
CA ASN A 194 9.30 19.40 -23.45
C ASN A 194 9.45 17.88 -23.49
N TYR A 195 8.37 17.13 -23.75
CA TYR A 195 8.46 15.71 -24.05
C TYR A 195 9.36 15.44 -25.27
N ALA A 196 9.14 16.13 -26.39
CA ALA A 196 9.98 15.96 -27.58
C ALA A 196 11.45 16.25 -27.27
N LYS A 197 11.75 17.40 -26.68
CA LYS A 197 13.12 17.80 -26.34
C LYS A 197 13.80 16.84 -25.35
N MET A 198 13.16 16.60 -24.22
CA MET A 198 13.81 15.94 -23.08
C MET A 198 13.78 14.42 -23.18
N ILE A 199 12.73 13.85 -23.77
CA ILE A 199 12.55 12.40 -23.89
C ILE A 199 13.04 11.91 -25.26
N LEU A 200 12.53 12.47 -26.36
CA LEU A 200 12.89 12.00 -27.72
C LEU A 200 14.30 12.43 -28.12
N ASP A 201 14.62 13.72 -27.97
CA ASP A 201 15.94 14.26 -28.31
C ASP A 201 16.96 14.07 -27.18
N ASN A 202 16.52 13.56 -26.03
CA ASN A 202 17.31 13.35 -24.83
C ASN A 202 18.03 14.62 -24.32
N GLU A 203 17.52 15.80 -24.64
CA GLU A 203 18.11 17.08 -24.27
C GLU A 203 18.17 17.25 -22.73
N LEU A 204 19.21 17.93 -22.26
CA LEU A 204 19.31 18.41 -20.88
C LEU A 204 18.92 19.87 -20.82
N LEU A 205 18.16 20.22 -19.80
CA LEU A 205 17.74 21.59 -19.52
C LEU A 205 18.47 22.17 -18.33
N ASP A 206 18.49 23.49 -18.30
CA ASP A 206 18.81 24.28 -17.12
C ASP A 206 17.51 24.53 -16.35
N PHE A 207 17.62 24.64 -15.02
CA PHE A 207 16.47 24.86 -14.15
C PHE A 207 16.74 25.99 -13.17
N LYS A 208 15.64 26.53 -12.63
CA LYS A 208 15.67 27.43 -11.48
C LYS A 208 14.77 26.86 -10.40
N ALA A 209 15.40 26.40 -9.32
CA ALA A 209 14.69 25.82 -8.20
C ALA A 209 13.95 26.89 -7.38
N ASN A 210 12.68 26.65 -7.14
CA ASN A 210 11.82 27.41 -6.24
C ASN A 210 11.44 26.54 -5.02
N PRO A 211 11.15 27.16 -3.86
CA PRO A 211 10.60 26.43 -2.72
C PRO A 211 9.33 25.66 -3.10
N CYS A 212 9.21 24.44 -2.60
CA CYS A 212 8.05 23.58 -2.82
C CYS A 212 7.72 22.86 -1.52
N GLU A 213 6.44 22.73 -1.21
CA GLU A 213 5.99 21.85 -0.13
C GLU A 213 6.22 20.38 -0.50
N ALA A 214 6.26 19.51 0.50
CA ALA A 214 6.39 18.08 0.28
C ALA A 214 5.25 17.55 -0.60
N LEU A 215 5.59 16.85 -1.69
CA LEU A 215 4.60 16.31 -2.63
C LEU A 215 3.70 15.26 -1.98
N PHE A 216 4.31 14.35 -1.20
CA PHE A 216 3.64 13.23 -0.54
C PHE A 216 4.14 13.12 0.90
N PRO A 217 3.43 13.71 1.88
CA PRO A 217 3.69 13.47 3.29
C PRO A 217 3.59 11.98 3.62
N LYS A 218 4.43 11.50 4.54
CA LYS A 218 4.36 10.10 4.97
C LYS A 218 3.06 9.81 5.70
N VAL A 219 2.51 8.63 5.46
CA VAL A 219 1.34 8.13 6.16
C VAL A 219 1.80 7.15 7.24
N GLU A 220 1.64 7.54 8.51
CA GLU A 220 2.12 6.76 9.65
C GLU A 220 1.16 5.65 10.08
N LYS A 221 -0.13 5.83 9.82
CA LYS A 221 -1.21 4.92 10.25
C LYS A 221 -2.28 4.81 9.18
N ALA A 222 -3.02 3.70 9.19
CA ALA A 222 -4.23 3.53 8.42
C ALA A 222 -5.22 4.68 8.68
N LEU A 223 -5.78 5.24 7.61
CA LEU A 223 -6.67 6.40 7.64
C LEU A 223 -8.11 6.01 7.33
N LEU A 224 -8.34 4.85 6.69
CA LEU A 224 -9.66 4.30 6.58
C LEU A 224 -10.10 3.84 7.96
N LYS A 225 -11.32 4.21 8.32
CA LYS A 225 -11.98 3.60 9.47
C LYS A 225 -12.12 2.12 9.12
N GLN A 226 -11.51 1.24 9.92
CA GLN A 226 -11.92 -0.15 9.89
C GLN A 226 -13.42 -0.16 10.15
N GLU A 227 -14.22 -0.66 9.20
CA GLU A 227 -15.58 -1.08 9.50
C GLU A 227 -15.40 -2.20 10.53
N ILE A 228 -15.43 -1.82 11.81
CA ILE A 228 -15.70 -2.75 12.88
C ILE A 228 -17.04 -3.33 12.46
N LYS A 229 -17.05 -4.56 11.94
CA LYS A 229 -18.20 -5.42 12.13
C LYS A 229 -18.34 -5.46 13.64
N GLU A 230 -19.23 -4.62 14.17
CA GLU A 230 -19.85 -4.95 15.43
C GLU A 230 -20.48 -6.31 15.15
N GLU A 231 -19.75 -7.38 15.50
CA GLU A 231 -20.42 -8.55 16.01
C GLU A 231 -21.44 -8.00 17.01
N PRO A 232 -22.74 -8.36 16.89
CA PRO A 232 -23.71 -7.89 17.85
C PRO A 232 -23.09 -8.15 19.22
N LYS A 233 -22.89 -7.09 20.01
CA LYS A 233 -22.38 -7.22 21.37
C LYS A 233 -23.18 -8.35 21.98
N LYS A 234 -22.55 -9.52 22.16
CA LYS A 234 -23.05 -10.48 23.13
C LYS A 234 -23.03 -9.65 24.40
N GLU A 235 -24.21 -9.33 24.92
CA GLU A 235 -24.32 -8.95 26.32
C GLU A 235 -23.45 -9.96 27.05
N GLU A 236 -22.35 -9.50 27.63
CA GLU A 236 -21.55 -10.38 28.48
C GLU A 236 -22.51 -10.80 29.58
N SER A 237 -22.96 -12.05 29.51
CA SER A 237 -23.76 -12.64 30.57
C SER A 237 -23.00 -12.42 31.87
N PRO A 238 -23.66 -11.96 32.94
CA PRO A 238 -23.00 -11.60 34.19
C PRO A 238 -22.03 -12.72 34.61
N LYS A 239 -20.74 -12.40 34.67
CA LYS A 239 -19.71 -13.36 35.04
C LYS A 239 -19.88 -13.70 36.52
N ILE A 240 -19.96 -14.99 36.84
CA ILE A 240 -20.05 -15.45 38.23
C ILE A 240 -18.72 -15.20 38.96
N LYS A 241 -18.78 -14.98 40.28
CA LYS A 241 -17.55 -14.86 41.10
C LYS A 241 -16.92 -16.24 41.29
N ILE A 242 -15.63 -16.27 41.62
CA ILE A 242 -14.91 -17.53 41.92
C ILE A 242 -15.57 -18.30 43.07
N ASP A 243 -16.14 -17.59 44.05
CA ASP A 243 -16.88 -18.21 45.17
C ASP A 243 -18.16 -18.92 44.72
N ASP A 244 -18.80 -18.44 43.64
CA ASP A 244 -19.97 -19.10 43.07
C ASP A 244 -19.57 -20.31 42.23
N PHE A 245 -18.40 -20.26 41.58
CA PHE A 245 -17.81 -21.42 40.90
C PHE A 245 -17.44 -22.52 41.91
N ALA A 246 -16.91 -22.16 43.08
CA ALA A 246 -16.56 -23.11 44.13
C ALA A 246 -17.78 -23.86 44.73
N LYS A 247 -19.00 -23.35 44.54
CA LYS A 247 -20.25 -24.02 44.94
C LYS A 247 -20.74 -25.05 43.92
N ILE A 248 -20.18 -25.07 42.70
CA ILE A 248 -20.60 -25.97 41.65
C ILE A 248 -19.96 -27.34 41.87
N GLU A 249 -20.80 -28.38 41.90
CA GLU A 249 -20.37 -29.77 41.89
C GLU A 249 -20.52 -30.34 40.48
N ILE A 250 -19.44 -30.87 39.92
CA ILE A 250 -19.48 -31.57 38.62
C ILE A 250 -19.75 -33.04 38.91
N LYS A 251 -20.93 -33.52 38.52
CA LYS A 251 -21.32 -34.93 38.60
C LYS A 251 -21.31 -35.54 37.20
N VAL A 252 -20.94 -36.81 37.12
CA VAL A 252 -21.07 -37.61 35.90
C VAL A 252 -22.42 -38.32 35.94
N ALA A 253 -23.12 -38.35 34.80
CA ALA A 253 -24.40 -39.01 34.68
C ALA A 253 -24.38 -40.05 33.56
N LYS A 254 -25.15 -41.12 33.72
CA LYS A 254 -25.35 -42.14 32.68
C LYS A 254 -26.56 -41.78 31.84
N VAL A 255 -26.41 -41.82 30.51
CA VAL A 255 -27.51 -41.61 29.58
C VAL A 255 -28.40 -42.87 29.55
N LEU A 256 -29.63 -42.76 30.06
CA LEU A 256 -30.63 -43.83 30.00
C LEU A 256 -31.43 -43.82 28.71
N ASP A 257 -31.82 -42.63 28.25
CA ASP A 257 -32.57 -42.43 27.01
C ASP A 257 -32.15 -41.13 26.33
N CYS A 258 -32.20 -41.13 25.00
CA CYS A 258 -31.91 -39.96 24.18
C CYS A 258 -32.80 -39.96 22.95
N GLN A 259 -33.51 -38.86 22.71
CA GLN A 259 -34.46 -38.72 21.61
C GLN A 259 -34.32 -37.37 20.90
N ASN A 260 -34.65 -37.32 19.61
CA ASN A 260 -34.82 -36.06 18.90
C ASN A 260 -36.09 -35.35 19.37
N ILE A 261 -36.05 -34.02 19.43
CA ILE A 261 -37.23 -33.23 19.78
C ILE A 261 -38.00 -32.88 18.51
N GLU A 262 -39.29 -33.20 18.50
CA GLU A 262 -40.19 -32.83 17.42
C GLU A 262 -40.23 -31.29 17.27
N GLY A 263 -40.02 -30.81 16.04
CA GLY A 263 -39.93 -29.38 15.74
C GLY A 263 -38.55 -28.73 15.95
N SER A 264 -37.51 -29.48 16.35
CA SER A 264 -36.15 -28.95 16.47
C SER A 264 -35.09 -29.86 15.83
N GLU A 265 -34.38 -29.33 14.83
CA GLU A 265 -33.24 -30.00 14.19
C GLU A 265 -31.93 -29.84 14.98
N LYS A 266 -31.95 -29.12 16.10
CA LYS A 266 -30.74 -28.77 16.88
C LYS A 266 -30.68 -29.46 18.23
N LEU A 267 -31.80 -29.95 18.76
CA LEU A 267 -31.90 -30.38 20.14
C LEU A 267 -32.11 -31.88 20.28
N LEU A 268 -31.36 -32.49 21.20
CA LEU A 268 -31.58 -33.82 21.74
C LEU A 268 -32.12 -33.73 23.17
N LYS A 269 -33.07 -34.59 23.51
CA LYS A 269 -33.66 -34.74 24.85
C LYS A 269 -33.06 -35.97 25.52
N PHE A 270 -32.36 -35.77 26.63
CA PHE A 270 -31.73 -36.81 27.43
C PHE A 270 -32.54 -37.10 28.69
N GLN A 271 -32.55 -38.38 29.09
CA GLN A 271 -32.81 -38.79 30.47
C GLN A 271 -31.50 -39.30 31.06
N LEU A 272 -30.98 -38.59 32.05
CA LEU A 272 -29.69 -38.85 32.69
C LEU A 272 -29.91 -39.36 34.10
N GLU A 273 -29.29 -40.48 34.46
CA GLU A 273 -29.23 -40.99 35.82
C GLU A 273 -27.94 -40.54 36.49
N LEU A 274 -28.07 -39.84 37.62
CA LEU A 274 -26.96 -39.44 38.47
C LEU A 274 -26.57 -40.59 39.43
N ASP A 275 -25.40 -40.49 40.06
CA ASP A 275 -24.89 -41.52 40.98
C ASP A 275 -25.81 -41.80 42.19
N ASP A 276 -26.65 -40.83 42.57
CA ASP A 276 -27.70 -40.94 43.60
C ASP A 276 -29.01 -41.57 43.09
N LYS A 277 -29.00 -42.11 41.86
CA LYS A 277 -30.15 -42.67 41.11
C LYS A 277 -31.26 -41.66 40.81
N GLU A 278 -30.97 -40.37 40.93
CA GLU A 278 -31.88 -39.31 40.53
C GLU A 278 -31.87 -39.18 39.00
N ILE A 279 -33.05 -39.22 38.36
CA ILE A 279 -33.18 -39.09 36.91
C ILE A 279 -33.53 -37.65 36.57
N ARG A 280 -32.72 -37.02 35.71
CA ARG A 280 -32.94 -35.66 35.22
C ARG A 280 -33.06 -35.61 33.72
N GLN A 281 -33.98 -34.77 33.26
CA GLN A 281 -34.14 -34.47 31.85
C GLN A 281 -33.27 -33.27 31.46
N VAL A 282 -32.44 -33.42 30.42
CA VAL A 282 -31.58 -32.36 29.89
C VAL A 282 -31.79 -32.21 28.39
N LEU A 283 -31.82 -30.97 27.89
CA LEU A 283 -31.83 -30.69 26.46
C LEU A 283 -30.45 -30.20 26.02
N SER A 284 -29.91 -30.77 24.95
CA SER A 284 -28.58 -30.39 24.43
C SER A 284 -28.60 -30.08 22.95
N GLY A 285 -27.86 -29.04 22.55
CA GLY A 285 -27.76 -28.48 21.20
C GLY A 285 -26.93 -29.30 20.19
N ILE A 286 -26.66 -30.57 20.48
CA ILE A 286 -25.66 -31.37 19.76
C ILE A 286 -26.25 -32.28 18.67
N ALA A 287 -27.55 -32.17 18.35
CA ALA A 287 -28.24 -33.06 17.41
C ALA A 287 -27.62 -33.08 15.99
N LYS A 288 -26.93 -31.99 15.60
CA LYS A 288 -26.23 -31.90 14.30
C LYS A 288 -24.95 -32.72 14.23
N HIS A 289 -24.38 -33.07 15.38
CA HIS A 289 -23.08 -33.71 15.49
C HIS A 289 -23.18 -35.16 15.97
N TYR A 290 -24.24 -35.52 16.68
CA TYR A 290 -24.43 -36.85 17.25
C TYR A 290 -25.84 -37.37 16.98
N LYS A 291 -25.95 -38.68 16.70
CA LYS A 291 -27.25 -39.37 16.64
C LYS A 291 -27.67 -39.82 18.03
N ALA A 292 -28.96 -39.73 18.32
CA ALA A 292 -29.55 -40.07 19.61
C ALA A 292 -29.21 -41.51 20.08
N SER A 293 -29.26 -42.48 19.15
CA SER A 293 -28.93 -43.90 19.41
C SER A 293 -27.51 -44.11 19.94
N ASP A 294 -26.57 -43.28 19.52
CA ASP A 294 -25.14 -43.47 19.77
C ASP A 294 -24.73 -42.93 21.15
N LEU A 295 -25.66 -42.32 21.87
CA LEU A 295 -25.45 -41.67 23.15
C LEU A 295 -26.04 -42.46 24.32
N ILE A 296 -26.97 -43.39 24.07
CA ILE A 296 -27.56 -44.24 25.10
C ILE A 296 -26.47 -45.12 25.73
N GLY A 297 -26.41 -45.16 27.06
CA GLY A 297 -25.44 -45.92 27.84
C GLY A 297 -24.08 -45.23 28.05
N LYS A 298 -23.82 -44.08 27.42
CA LYS A 298 -22.60 -43.30 27.67
C LYS A 298 -22.67 -42.55 28.99
N GLN A 299 -21.51 -42.20 29.52
CA GLN A 299 -21.35 -41.30 30.65
C GLN A 299 -21.04 -39.88 30.14
N VAL A 300 -21.72 -38.89 30.69
CA VAL A 300 -21.64 -37.47 30.32
C VAL A 300 -21.55 -36.56 31.53
#